data_AF-A0A3A9VNM0-F1
#
_entry.id   AF-A0A3A9VNM0-F1
#
_cell.length_a   1.000
_cell.length_b   1.000
_cell.length_c   1.000
_cell.angle_alpha   90.00
_cell.angle_beta   90.00
_cell.angle_gamma   90.00
#
_symmetry.space_group_name_H-M   'P 1'
#
loop_
_entity.id
_entity.type
_entity.pdbx_description
1 polymer ?
#
loop_
_entity_poly.entity_id
_entity_poly.type
_entity_poly.pdbx_seq_one_letter_code
_entity_poly.pdbx_strand_id
1 'polypeptide(L)'
;MKNFSLLILVIVLIYSCNRADDSQDIIPTDSIIFGEIYGACVGDCRNLYLLTAQGVYGDANSNTIYGDWENTTFQNQSLAMDQFDLAKPLLQIPDILLSYEFEIGSQIISDFDYFINLRINGTSKTFVFDELKEAIPLEIKNYINNFIAINSQLKK
;
A
#
# COMPACT_ATOMS: atom_id res chain seq x y z
N MET A 1 -12.01 -48.68 -54.24
CA MET A 1 -10.91 -47.83 -54.75
C MET A 1 -10.90 -46.53 -53.96
N LYS A 2 -9.73 -46.17 -53.40
CA LYS A 2 -9.27 -44.82 -53.06
C LYS A 2 -10.07 -43.97 -52.06
N ASN A 3 -9.58 -44.01 -50.82
CA ASN A 3 -9.07 -42.89 -50.01
C ASN A 3 -9.71 -41.51 -50.23
N PHE A 4 -10.31 -40.93 -49.18
CA PHE A 4 -9.86 -39.60 -48.74
C PHE A 4 -10.08 -39.38 -47.25
N SER A 5 -9.03 -38.87 -46.63
CA SER A 5 -8.85 -38.61 -45.22
C SER A 5 -9.42 -37.25 -44.83
N LEU A 6 -9.64 -37.07 -43.53
CA LEU A 6 -9.54 -35.81 -42.79
C LEU A 6 -10.59 -34.71 -43.06
N LEU A 7 -11.44 -34.43 -42.07
CA LEU A 7 -11.67 -33.04 -41.62
C LEU A 7 -12.25 -32.99 -40.20
N ILE A 8 -11.40 -33.25 -39.21
CA ILE A 8 -11.43 -32.48 -37.96
C ILE A 8 -10.90 -31.10 -38.33
N LEU A 9 -11.62 -30.01 -38.07
CA LEU A 9 -11.12 -28.77 -37.45
C LEU A 9 -12.15 -27.63 -37.54
N VAL A 10 -12.19 -26.84 -36.48
CA VAL A 10 -12.69 -25.45 -36.36
C VAL A 10 -14.18 -25.26 -36.07
N ILE A 11 -14.57 -25.54 -34.82
CA ILE A 11 -15.49 -24.65 -34.07
C ILE A 11 -14.78 -24.27 -32.79
N VAL A 12 -13.79 -23.39 -32.91
CA VAL A 12 -13.27 -22.59 -31.80
C VAL A 12 -13.03 -21.20 -32.39
N LEU A 13 -13.24 -20.19 -31.56
CA LEU A 13 -12.94 -18.76 -31.78
C LEU A 13 -14.10 -17.93 -32.32
N ILE A 14 -15.11 -17.71 -31.48
CA ILE A 14 -15.57 -16.34 -31.15
C ILE A 14 -16.16 -16.31 -29.72
N TYR A 15 -15.34 -16.66 -28.72
CA TYR A 15 -15.47 -16.04 -27.41
C TYR A 15 -14.50 -14.85 -27.41
N SER A 16 -14.89 -13.77 -28.09
CA SER A 16 -14.24 -12.48 -27.91
C SER A 16 -14.68 -11.95 -26.55
N CYS A 17 -14.02 -12.41 -25.50
CA CYS A 17 -14.00 -11.69 -24.23
C CYS A 17 -13.39 -10.33 -24.54
N ASN A 18 -14.21 -9.27 -24.54
CA ASN A 18 -13.70 -7.94 -24.28
C ASN A 18 -13.11 -8.00 -22.86
N ARG A 19 -11.83 -8.36 -22.76
CA ARG A 19 -11.02 -7.90 -21.65
C ARG A 19 -10.83 -6.42 -21.92
N ALA A 20 -11.73 -5.62 -21.37
CA ALA A 20 -11.35 -4.28 -20.98
C ALA A 20 -10.13 -4.47 -20.08
N ASP A 21 -8.98 -4.17 -20.65
CA ASP A 21 -7.71 -4.11 -19.97
C ASP A 21 -7.78 -2.88 -19.06
N ASP A 22 -8.50 -3.04 -17.96
CA ASP A 22 -8.54 -2.09 -16.86
C ASP A 22 -7.62 -2.67 -15.78
N SER A 23 -6.35 -2.83 -16.12
CA SER A 23 -5.27 -3.02 -15.15
C SER A 23 -5.02 -1.68 -14.44
N GLN A 24 -6.04 -1.16 -13.78
CA GLN A 24 -5.84 -0.31 -12.63
C GLN A 24 -5.25 -1.25 -11.56
N ASP A 25 -4.07 -0.94 -11.03
CA ASP A 25 -3.48 -1.66 -9.90
C ASP A 25 -4.49 -1.64 -8.74
N ILE A 26 -5.30 -2.69 -8.63
CA ILE A 26 -6.27 -2.82 -7.55
C ILE A 26 -5.47 -3.11 -6.29
N ILE A 27 -5.20 -2.05 -5.52
CA ILE A 27 -4.67 -2.18 -4.18
C ILE A 27 -5.58 -3.16 -3.41
N PRO A 28 -5.05 -4.25 -2.84
CA PRO A 28 -5.87 -5.25 -2.17
C PRO A 28 -6.76 -4.66 -1.09
N THR A 29 -7.92 -5.28 -0.91
CA THR A 29 -8.99 -4.82 0.02
C THR A 29 -8.50 -4.70 1.47
N ASP A 30 -7.53 -5.53 1.84
CA ASP A 30 -6.81 -5.50 3.11
C ASP A 30 -5.33 -5.18 2.86
N SER A 31 -4.95 -3.94 3.09
CA SER A 31 -3.60 -3.44 2.85
C SER A 31 -3.28 -2.21 3.69
N ILE A 32 -1.99 -1.90 3.79
CA ILE A 32 -1.47 -0.72 4.46
C ILE A 32 -0.51 -0.02 3.49
N ILE A 33 -0.78 1.25 3.17
CA ILE A 33 0.25 2.12 2.61
C ILE A 33 0.91 2.84 3.78
N PHE A 34 2.23 2.76 3.90
CA PHE A 34 2.94 3.37 5.02
C PHE A 34 4.32 3.89 4.63
N GLY A 35 4.82 4.88 5.35
CA GLY A 35 6.17 5.36 5.16
C GLY A 35 6.32 6.83 5.53
N GLU A 36 7.09 7.55 4.74
CA GLU A 36 7.37 8.98 4.94
C GLU A 36 6.90 9.79 3.73
N ILE A 37 6.37 10.96 3.99
CA ILE A 37 6.11 12.01 3.01
C ILE A 37 6.91 13.25 3.40
N TYR A 38 7.26 14.08 2.43
CA TYR A 38 8.13 15.21 2.65
C TYR A 38 7.45 16.50 2.20
N GLY A 39 7.49 17.52 3.05
CA GLY A 39 7.17 18.89 2.70
C GLY A 39 8.36 19.59 2.03
N ALA A 40 8.07 20.57 1.18
CA ALA A 40 9.07 21.41 0.49
C ALA A 40 10.16 20.64 -0.30
N CYS A 41 9.84 19.43 -0.75
CA CYS A 41 10.65 18.60 -1.64
C CYS A 41 10.53 19.02 -3.11
N VAL A 42 11.50 18.59 -3.92
CA VAL A 42 11.47 18.70 -5.39
C VAL A 42 11.70 17.31 -5.97
N GLY A 43 10.80 16.87 -6.85
CA GLY A 43 10.84 15.53 -7.43
C GLY A 43 9.91 14.59 -6.68
N ASP A 44 10.40 13.39 -6.34
CA ASP A 44 9.64 12.43 -5.54
C ASP A 44 9.64 12.87 -4.07
N CYS A 45 8.45 13.05 -3.54
CA CYS A 45 8.16 13.70 -2.26
C CYS A 45 7.73 12.70 -1.21
N ARG A 46 8.06 11.43 -1.41
CA ARG A 46 7.63 10.33 -0.58
C ARG A 46 8.63 9.19 -0.62
N ASN A 47 8.49 8.31 0.37
CA ASN A 47 9.10 7.01 0.43
C ASN A 47 8.09 6.09 1.10
N LEU A 48 7.19 5.54 0.29
CA LEU A 48 6.06 4.73 0.75
C LEU A 48 6.24 3.26 0.38
N TYR A 49 5.60 2.42 1.18
CA TYR A 49 5.51 1.00 0.97
C TYR A 49 4.05 0.57 1.00
N LEU A 50 3.70 -0.36 0.13
CA LEU A 50 2.45 -1.10 0.21
C LEU A 50 2.73 -2.43 0.92
N LEU A 51 2.02 -2.69 2.01
CA LEU A 51 2.02 -3.97 2.69
C LEU A 51 0.69 -4.68 2.45
N THR A 52 0.78 -5.94 2.03
CA THR A 52 -0.35 -6.85 1.83
C THR A 52 -0.05 -8.17 2.53
N ALA A 53 -1.01 -9.10 2.52
CA ALA A 53 -0.76 -10.45 3.02
C ALA A 53 0.29 -11.23 2.20
N GLN A 54 0.63 -10.76 1.00
CA GLN A 54 1.53 -11.43 0.06
C GLN A 54 2.96 -10.87 0.08
N GLY A 55 3.14 -9.62 0.49
CA GLY A 55 4.44 -8.98 0.45
C GLY A 55 4.42 -7.52 0.88
N VAL A 56 5.61 -6.93 0.91
CA VAL A 56 5.82 -5.49 1.00
C VAL A 56 6.45 -5.00 -0.31
N TYR A 57 5.99 -3.87 -0.83
CA TYR A 57 6.36 -3.35 -2.14
C TYR A 57 6.75 -1.88 -1.97
N GLY A 58 7.91 -1.48 -2.48
CA GLY A 58 8.29 -0.08 -2.51
C GLY A 58 7.41 0.71 -3.47
N ASP A 59 7.31 2.02 -3.27
CA ASP A 59 6.65 2.91 -4.21
C ASP A 59 7.32 2.84 -5.60
N ALA A 60 6.50 3.11 -6.61
CA ALA A 60 6.97 3.29 -7.96
C ALA A 60 7.19 4.78 -8.21
N ASN A 61 8.23 5.08 -8.99
CA ASN A 61 8.46 6.41 -9.55
C ASN A 61 7.23 6.81 -10.38
N SER A 62 6.32 7.58 -9.81
CA SER A 62 5.09 7.99 -10.45
C SER A 62 4.80 9.45 -10.18
N ASN A 63 4.13 10.10 -11.14
CA ASN A 63 3.70 11.49 -11.05
C ASN A 63 2.47 11.62 -10.14
N THR A 64 2.50 11.02 -8.95
CA THR A 64 1.44 11.23 -7.97
C THR A 64 1.40 12.70 -7.61
N ILE A 65 0.20 13.27 -7.67
CA ILE A 65 -0.04 14.66 -7.34
C ILE A 65 0.35 14.86 -5.87
N TYR A 66 1.06 15.94 -5.57
CA TYR A 66 1.43 16.25 -4.19
C TYR A 66 0.19 16.26 -3.29
N GLY A 67 0.24 15.49 -2.20
CA GLY A 67 -0.87 15.32 -1.26
C GLY A 67 -1.81 14.15 -1.59
N ASP A 68 -1.69 13.53 -2.77
CA ASP A 68 -2.52 12.39 -3.19
C ASP A 68 -1.85 11.04 -2.91
N TRP A 69 -1.30 10.90 -1.70
CA TRP A 69 -0.45 9.78 -1.31
C TRP A 69 -1.18 8.44 -1.24
N GLU A 70 -2.50 8.46 -1.04
CA GLU A 70 -3.34 7.26 -1.07
C GLU A 70 -3.38 6.61 -2.46
N ASN A 71 -3.18 7.39 -3.52
CA ASN A 71 -3.13 6.90 -4.90
C ASN A 71 -1.70 6.68 -5.40
N THR A 72 -0.77 6.45 -4.47
CA THR A 72 0.59 5.99 -4.80
C THR A 72 0.51 4.65 -5.54
N THR A 73 1.29 4.53 -6.61
CA THR A 73 1.52 3.28 -7.33
C THR A 73 2.75 2.58 -6.75
N PHE A 74 2.81 1.25 -6.82
CA PHE A 74 3.87 0.46 -6.20
C PHE A 74 4.56 -0.44 -7.22
N GLN A 75 5.78 -0.87 -6.90
CA GLN A 75 6.51 -1.84 -7.70
C GLN A 75 5.75 -3.17 -7.77
N ASN A 76 5.78 -3.83 -8.93
CA ASN A 76 5.17 -5.16 -9.09
C ASN A 76 5.92 -6.27 -8.35
N GLN A 77 7.20 -6.05 -8.06
CA GLN A 77 8.04 -7.01 -7.35
C GLN A 77 8.07 -6.66 -5.86
N SER A 78 7.76 -7.64 -5.01
CA SER A 78 7.92 -7.49 -3.57
C SER A 78 9.39 -7.36 -3.19
N LEU A 79 9.66 -6.61 -2.13
CA LEU A 79 10.95 -6.58 -1.46
C LEU A 79 11.35 -7.97 -0.94
N ALA A 80 12.57 -8.07 -0.41
CA ALA A 80 13.09 -9.33 0.10
C ALA A 80 12.24 -9.87 1.27
N MET A 81 12.29 -11.19 1.47
CA MET A 81 11.46 -11.89 2.47
C MET A 81 11.70 -11.39 3.89
N ASP A 82 12.93 -11.01 4.23
CA ASP A 82 13.29 -10.43 5.52
C ASP A 82 12.64 -9.05 5.75
N GLN A 83 12.57 -8.22 4.70
CA GLN A 83 11.85 -6.94 4.73
C GLN A 83 10.34 -7.15 4.86
N PHE A 84 9.79 -8.18 4.21
CA PHE A 84 8.39 -8.55 4.40
C PHE A 84 8.12 -9.06 5.82
N ASP A 85 8.94 -9.96 6.34
CA ASP A 85 8.81 -10.50 7.71
C ASP A 85 8.92 -9.39 8.77
N LEU A 86 9.77 -8.39 8.53
CA LEU A 86 9.88 -7.19 9.35
C LEU A 86 8.59 -6.36 9.33
N ALA A 87 7.96 -6.17 8.17
CA ALA A 87 6.78 -5.31 8.01
C ALA A 87 5.46 -6.00 8.38
N LYS A 88 5.38 -7.32 8.19
CA LYS A 88 4.17 -8.14 8.38
C LYS A 88 3.44 -7.93 9.71
N PRO A 89 4.08 -7.68 10.86
CA PRO A 89 3.38 -7.37 12.10
C PRO A 89 2.43 -6.17 12.01
N LEU A 90 2.67 -5.22 11.10
CA LEU A 90 1.77 -4.07 10.89
C LEU A 90 0.37 -4.48 10.38
N LEU A 91 0.23 -5.66 9.77
CA LEU A 91 -1.10 -6.19 9.39
C LEU A 91 -1.99 -6.50 10.60
N GLN A 92 -1.44 -6.56 11.82
CA GLN A 92 -2.19 -6.69 13.07
C GLN A 92 -2.66 -5.31 13.55
N ILE A 93 -3.64 -4.76 12.86
CA ILE A 93 -4.21 -3.43 13.14
C ILE A 93 -5.10 -3.51 14.39
N PRO A 94 -4.88 -2.66 15.42
CA PRO A 94 -5.79 -2.55 16.55
C PRO A 94 -7.20 -2.11 16.14
N ASP A 95 -8.24 -2.77 16.64
CA ASP A 95 -9.64 -2.40 16.37
C ASP A 95 -9.94 -0.95 16.76
N ILE A 96 -9.33 -0.48 17.86
CA ILE A 96 -9.46 0.90 18.32
C ILE A 96 -8.91 1.89 17.29
N LEU A 97 -7.88 1.53 16.51
CA LEU A 97 -7.29 2.42 15.52
C LEU A 97 -8.25 2.69 14.37
N LEU A 98 -9.01 1.68 13.93
CA LEU A 98 -10.02 1.83 12.86
C LEU A 98 -11.17 2.75 13.27
N SER A 99 -11.53 2.75 14.56
CA SER A 99 -12.60 3.60 15.12
C SER A 99 -12.13 4.93 15.75
N TYR A 100 -10.83 5.17 15.87
CA TYR A 100 -10.28 6.38 16.52
C TYR A 100 -10.51 7.67 15.72
N GLU A 101 -11.36 8.58 16.18
CA GLU A 101 -11.69 9.81 15.43
C GLU A 101 -10.79 11.02 15.76
N PHE A 102 -9.93 10.90 16.77
CA PHE A 102 -9.05 11.99 17.17
C PHE A 102 -7.73 11.96 16.39
N GLU A 103 -7.08 13.11 16.31
CA GLU A 103 -5.73 13.21 15.75
C GLU A 103 -4.73 12.39 16.57
N ILE A 104 -3.91 11.57 15.91
CA ILE A 104 -2.88 10.78 16.57
C ILE A 104 -1.60 11.56 16.85
N GLY A 105 -1.39 12.67 16.14
CA GLY A 105 -0.16 13.45 16.19
C GLY A 105 -0.32 14.85 15.62
N SER A 106 0.78 15.58 15.56
CA SER A 106 0.91 16.86 14.87
C SER A 106 1.77 16.72 13.63
N GLN A 107 1.48 17.52 12.61
CA GLN A 107 2.30 17.65 11.41
C GLN A 107 3.18 18.89 11.53
N ILE A 108 4.35 18.86 10.92
CA ILE A 108 5.19 20.03 10.74
C ILE A 108 5.28 20.30 9.24
N ILE A 109 5.02 21.55 8.83
CA ILE A 109 5.00 21.88 7.40
C ILE A 109 6.45 22.07 6.94
N SER A 110 6.82 21.41 5.84
CA SER A 110 8.12 21.53 5.15
C SER A 110 9.26 20.64 5.65
N ASP A 111 8.99 19.64 6.49
CA ASP A 111 9.95 18.58 6.86
C ASP A 111 9.45 17.21 6.39
N PHE A 112 9.54 16.15 7.20
CA PHE A 112 8.96 14.86 6.86
C PHE A 112 7.86 14.51 7.86
N ASP A 113 6.79 13.92 7.37
CA ASP A 113 5.73 13.32 8.18
C ASP A 113 5.67 11.83 7.90
N TYR A 114 5.29 11.05 8.91
CA TYR A 114 4.83 9.69 8.70
C TYR A 114 3.46 9.68 8.05
N PHE A 115 3.29 8.77 7.10
CA PHE A 115 2.03 8.52 6.42
C PHE A 115 1.59 7.08 6.67
N ILE A 116 0.32 6.88 7.04
CA ILE A 116 -0.31 5.57 7.15
C ILE A 116 -1.71 5.66 6.53
N ASN A 117 -1.98 4.87 5.50
CA ASN A 117 -3.33 4.63 5.00
C ASN A 117 -3.68 3.15 5.21
N LEU A 118 -4.66 2.89 6.08
CA LEU A 118 -5.21 1.58 6.36
C LEU A 118 -6.40 1.34 5.43
N ARG A 119 -6.40 0.22 4.71
CA ARG A 119 -7.54 -0.24 3.92
C ARG A 119 -7.92 -1.61 4.43
N ILE A 120 -9.05 -1.71 5.12
CA ILE A 120 -9.51 -2.97 5.73
C ILE A 120 -11.00 -3.12 5.50
N ASN A 121 -11.41 -4.24 4.92
CA ASN A 121 -12.82 -4.54 4.63
C ASN A 121 -13.55 -3.39 3.88
N GLY A 122 -12.84 -2.70 2.98
CA GLY A 122 -13.37 -1.56 2.23
C GLY A 122 -13.47 -0.23 3.00
N THR A 123 -13.04 -0.19 4.26
CA THR A 123 -12.87 1.06 5.01
C THR A 123 -11.45 1.59 4.81
N SER A 124 -11.33 2.87 4.45
CA SER A 124 -10.05 3.58 4.34
C SER A 124 -9.88 4.54 5.51
N LYS A 125 -8.69 4.56 6.12
CA LYS A 125 -8.35 5.51 7.17
C LYS A 125 -6.92 5.99 7.06
N THR A 126 -6.75 7.30 7.01
CA THR A 126 -5.45 7.93 6.81
C THR A 126 -5.01 8.69 8.05
N PHE A 127 -3.73 8.54 8.37
CA PHE A 127 -3.06 9.30 9.40
C PHE A 127 -1.79 9.91 8.82
N VAL A 128 -1.58 11.18 9.14
CA VAL A 128 -0.37 11.93 8.79
C VAL A 128 0.09 12.66 10.05
N PHE A 129 1.33 12.41 10.45
CA PHE A 129 1.89 12.92 11.71
C PHE A 129 3.42 12.86 11.70
N ASP A 130 4.07 13.77 12.41
CA ASP A 130 5.47 13.71 12.77
C ASP A 130 5.60 13.26 14.24
N GLU A 131 5.04 14.06 15.16
CA GLU A 131 5.06 13.79 16.60
C GLU A 131 3.74 13.18 17.11
N LEU A 132 3.83 12.17 17.98
CA LEU A 132 2.67 11.56 18.63
C LEU A 132 2.12 12.44 19.76
N LYS A 133 0.80 12.58 19.85
CA LYS A 133 0.16 13.22 21.02
C LYS A 133 0.29 12.34 22.26
N GLU A 134 0.51 12.97 23.42
CA GLU A 134 0.65 12.25 24.69
C GLU A 134 -0.60 11.46 25.09
N ALA A 135 -1.78 11.99 24.77
CA ALA A 135 -3.08 11.49 25.25
C ALA A 135 -3.73 10.41 24.38
N ILE A 136 -2.98 9.78 23.46
CA ILE A 136 -3.51 8.68 22.65
C ILE A 136 -3.59 7.37 23.45
N PRO A 137 -4.57 6.49 23.19
CA PRO A 137 -4.65 5.16 23.81
C PRO A 137 -3.35 4.37 23.67
N LEU A 138 -2.97 3.64 24.72
CA LEU A 138 -1.70 2.89 24.77
C LEU A 138 -1.55 1.90 23.61
N GLU A 139 -2.64 1.26 23.20
CA GLU A 139 -2.64 0.31 22.08
C GLU A 139 -2.30 0.99 20.75
N ILE A 140 -2.89 2.16 20.49
CA ILE A 140 -2.54 3.00 19.33
C ILE A 140 -1.07 3.42 19.43
N LYS A 141 -0.63 3.89 20.60
CA LYS A 141 0.76 4.30 20.83
C LYS A 141 1.75 3.18 20.52
N ASN A 142 1.47 1.96 20.98
CA ASN A 142 2.32 0.80 20.74
C ASN A 142 2.37 0.43 19.25
N TYR A 143 1.22 0.45 18.57
CA TYR A 143 1.15 0.20 17.14
C TYR A 143 1.96 1.23 16.34
N ILE A 144 1.77 2.52 16.63
CA ILE A 144 2.50 3.59 15.93
C ILE A 144 4.01 3.52 16.21
N ASN A 145 4.43 3.26 17.45
CA ASN A 145 5.85 3.06 17.77
C ASN A 145 6.47 1.87 17.02
N ASN A 146 5.72 0.77 16.88
CA ASN A 146 6.16 -0.38 16.09
C ASN A 146 6.29 -0.02 14.61
N PHE A 147 5.32 0.72 14.06
CA PHE A 147 5.39 1.28 12.71
C PHE A 147 6.63 2.17 12.51
N ILE A 148 6.91 3.11 13.41
CA ILE A 148 8.09 3.99 13.32
C ILE A 148 9.39 3.16 13.30
N ALA A 149 9.48 2.15 14.19
CA ALA A 149 10.64 1.27 14.27
C ALA A 149 10.84 0.42 13.00
N ILE A 150 9.75 -0.08 12.42
CA ILE A 150 9.77 -0.86 11.17
C ILE A 150 10.15 0.03 9.99
N ASN A 151 9.53 1.21 9.85
CA ASN A 151 9.82 2.16 8.78
C ASN A 151 11.30 2.58 8.79
N SER A 152 11.85 2.89 9.97
CA SER A 152 13.26 3.24 10.13
C SER A 152 14.22 2.12 9.71
N GLN A 153 13.81 0.86 9.85
CA GLN A 153 14.61 -0.30 9.45
C GLN A 153 14.50 -0.61 7.97
N LEU A 154 13.33 -0.42 7.35
CA LEU A 154 13.12 -0.64 5.91
C LEU A 154 13.87 0.36 5.03
N LYS A 155 14.06 1.59 5.52
CA LYS A 155 14.78 2.66 4.82
C LYS A 155 16.30 2.43 4.71
N LYS A 156 16.86 1.51 5.49
CA LYS A 156 18.32 1.23 5.52
C LYS A 156 18.73 0.23 4.45
#